data_AF-A0AAW2Y3L4-F1
#
_entry.id   AF-A0AAW2Y3L4-F1
#
_cell.length_a   1.000
_cell.length_b   1.000
_cell.length_c   1.000
_cell.angle_alpha   90.00
_cell.angle_beta   90.00
_cell.angle_gamma   90.00
#
_symmetry.space_group_name_H-M   'P 1'
#
loop_
_entity.id
_entity.type
_entity.pdbx_description
1 polymer ?
#
loop_
_entity_poly.entity_id
_entity_poly.type
_entity_poly.pdbx_seq_one_letter_code
_entity_poly.pdbx_strand_id
1 'polypeptide(L)'
;MVNSPRDAVLNLIKKINPDMFIHGVVNGTYNTPFFVTRFREALFHFSSMFDMFEATISREDQHRRLFEEQVFGKDAMNIIACEGTERVERPETYKQWQVRNQRAGFRQLELDQDREIREEKGEDALP
;
A
#
# COMPACT_ATOMS: atom_id res chain seq x y z
N MET A 1 -23.39 9.46 6.34
CA MET A 1 -22.00 9.14 5.94
C MET A 1 -21.58 7.96 6.78
N VAL A 2 -21.40 6.77 6.20
CA VAL A 2 -20.99 5.59 6.98
C VAL A 2 -19.55 5.82 7.43
N ASN A 3 -19.30 5.91 8.73
CA ASN A 3 -17.97 6.09 9.29
C ASN A 3 -17.11 4.87 8.92
N SER A 4 -16.20 5.02 7.95
CA SER A 4 -15.23 3.97 7.64
C SER A 4 -14.28 3.79 8.83
N PRO A 5 -13.91 2.55 9.21
CA PRO A 5 -12.85 2.34 10.20
C PRO A 5 -11.54 3.06 9.86
N ARG A 6 -11.23 3.21 8.56
CA ARG A 6 -10.08 3.99 8.08
C ARG A 6 -10.15 5.45 8.50
N ASP A 7 -11.34 6.06 8.40
CA ASP A 7 -11.54 7.45 8.79
C ASP A 7 -11.46 7.61 10.32
N ALA A 8 -11.93 6.62 11.08
CA ALA A 8 -11.79 6.61 12.54
C ALA A 8 -10.31 6.56 12.98
N VAL A 9 -9.50 5.71 12.33
CA VAL A 9 -8.05 5.62 12.58
C VAL A 9 -7.36 6.93 12.22
N LEU A 10 -7.61 7.50 11.04
CA LEU A 10 -7.02 8.78 10.65
C LEU A 10 -7.39 9.92 11.61
N ASN A 11 -8.64 9.99 12.05
CA ASN A 11 -9.09 10.96 13.05
C ASN A 11 -8.40 10.75 14.41
N LEU A 12 -8.13 9.50 14.81
CA LEU A 12 -7.38 9.20 16.02
C LEU A 12 -5.92 9.67 15.90
N ILE A 13 -5.25 9.37 14.79
CA ILE A 13 -3.89 9.85 14.52
C ILE A 13 -3.86 11.37 14.58
N LYS A 14 -4.85 12.05 13.99
CA LYS A 14 -4.93 13.52 14.05
C LYS A 14 -5.08 14.03 15.48
N LYS A 15 -5.86 13.35 16.32
CA LYS A 15 -6.04 13.70 17.75
C LYS A 15 -4.78 13.51 18.59
N ILE A 16 -3.92 12.55 18.25
CA ILE A 16 -2.61 12.38 18.89
C ILE A 16 -1.70 13.59 18.61
N ASN A 17 -2.00 14.36 17.54
CA ASN A 17 -1.30 15.57 17.13
C ASN A 17 0.22 15.35 16.92
N PRO A 18 0.61 14.39 16.05
CA PRO A 18 2.02 14.18 15.73
C PRO A 18 2.59 15.37 14.95
N ASP A 19 3.88 15.64 15.12
CA ASP A 19 4.61 16.61 14.31
C ASP A 19 4.66 16.20 12.83
N MET A 20 4.81 14.90 12.57
CA MET A 20 4.83 14.30 11.23
C MET A 20 4.16 12.92 11.23
N PHE A 21 3.44 12.61 10.15
CA PHE A 21 2.82 11.32 9.91
C PHE A 21 3.21 10.80 8.52
N ILE A 22 3.88 9.65 8.49
CA ILE A 22 4.24 8.94 7.25
C ILE A 22 3.27 7.79 7.05
N HIS A 23 2.64 7.73 5.88
CA HIS A 23 1.60 6.75 5.57
C HIS A 23 2.01 5.91 4.35
N GLY A 24 2.52 4.70 4.60
CA GLY A 24 2.77 3.71 3.56
C GLY A 24 1.49 2.97 3.18
N VAL A 25 1.10 3.03 1.91
CA VAL A 25 -0.10 2.37 1.38
C VAL A 25 0.19 1.69 0.06
N VAL A 26 -0.47 0.56 -0.18
CA VAL A 26 -0.50 -0.06 -1.51
C VAL A 26 -1.43 0.75 -2.42
N ASN A 27 -0.87 1.31 -3.49
CA ASN A 27 -1.62 2.04 -4.50
C ASN A 27 -2.28 1.05 -5.49
N GLY A 28 -3.56 0.73 -5.27
CA GLY A 28 -4.27 -0.28 -6.06
C GLY A 28 -5.67 0.13 -6.49
N THR A 29 -6.09 -0.34 -7.67
CA THR A 29 -7.42 -0.12 -8.28
C THR A 29 -8.38 -1.30 -8.10
N TYR A 30 -7.90 -2.40 -7.50
CA TYR A 30 -8.59 -3.69 -7.40
C TYR A 30 -9.42 -3.88 -6.11
N ASN A 31 -10.10 -2.83 -5.64
CA ASN A 31 -11.05 -2.91 -4.52
C ASN A 31 -12.52 -2.78 -4.95
N THR A 32 -12.77 -2.72 -6.25
CA THR A 32 -14.12 -2.69 -6.83
C THR A 32 -14.99 -3.90 -6.41
N PRO A 33 -16.30 -3.72 -6.19
CA PRO A 33 -17.19 -4.83 -5.84
C PRO A 33 -17.42 -5.80 -7.01
N PHE A 34 -17.14 -5.39 -8.26
CA PHE A 34 -17.38 -6.23 -9.45
C PHE A 34 -16.23 -7.21 -9.67
N PHE A 35 -16.50 -8.51 -9.57
CA PHE A 35 -15.49 -9.57 -9.65
C PHE A 35 -14.61 -9.50 -10.89
N VAL A 36 -15.18 -9.42 -12.11
CA VAL A 36 -14.39 -9.45 -13.35
C VAL A 36 -13.39 -8.29 -13.42
N THR A 37 -13.84 -7.08 -13.08
CA THR A 37 -12.96 -5.92 -13.02
C THR A 37 -11.91 -6.12 -11.93
N ARG A 38 -12.30 -6.54 -10.74
CA ARG A 38 -11.37 -6.76 -9.62
C ARG A 38 -10.28 -7.80 -9.97
N PHE A 39 -10.68 -8.93 -10.53
CA PHE A 39 -9.79 -10.01 -10.95
C PHE A 39 -8.78 -9.52 -11.97
N ARG A 40 -9.22 -8.81 -13.01
CA ARG A 40 -8.34 -8.27 -14.05
C ARG A 40 -7.33 -7.28 -13.47
N GLU A 41 -7.77 -6.34 -12.66
CA GLU A 41 -6.90 -5.33 -12.05
C GLU A 41 -5.90 -5.96 -11.06
N ALA A 42 -6.33 -6.95 -10.27
CA ALA A 42 -5.45 -7.69 -9.36
C ALA A 42 -4.42 -8.52 -10.14
N LEU A 43 -4.83 -9.19 -11.23
CA LEU A 43 -3.92 -9.95 -12.08
C LEU A 43 -2.80 -9.04 -12.62
N PHE A 44 -3.15 -7.89 -13.19
CA PHE A 44 -2.14 -6.94 -13.68
C PHE A 44 -1.20 -6.45 -12.56
N HIS A 45 -1.74 -6.15 -11.38
CA HIS A 45 -0.93 -5.73 -10.24
C HIS A 45 0.07 -6.81 -9.81
N PHE A 46 -0.41 -8.02 -9.50
CA PHE A 46 0.46 -9.08 -9.02
C PHE A 46 1.44 -9.53 -10.12
N SER A 47 1.03 -9.65 -11.38
CA SER A 47 1.96 -9.94 -12.48
C SER A 47 3.13 -8.97 -12.49
N SER A 48 2.90 -7.66 -12.35
CA SER A 48 4.00 -6.68 -12.30
C SER A 48 4.93 -6.87 -11.11
N MET A 49 4.41 -7.30 -9.96
CA MET A 49 5.22 -7.60 -8.77
C MET A 49 6.08 -8.86 -8.96
N PHE A 50 5.52 -9.90 -9.58
CA PHE A 50 6.27 -11.12 -9.91
C PHE A 50 7.33 -10.87 -10.99
N ASP A 51 7.02 -10.06 -12.02
CA ASP A 51 7.97 -9.66 -13.06
C ASP A 51 9.14 -8.86 -12.46
N MET A 52 8.85 -7.95 -11.51
CA MET A 52 9.88 -7.21 -10.78
C MET A 52 10.81 -8.15 -10.01
N PHE A 53 10.28 -9.12 -9.27
CA PHE A 53 11.08 -10.11 -8.56
C PHE A 53 11.87 -11.01 -9.50
N GLU A 54 11.30 -11.38 -10.65
CA GLU A 54 12.01 -12.10 -11.69
C GLU A 54 13.22 -11.34 -12.24
N ALA A 55 13.09 -10.02 -12.43
CA ALA A 55 14.16 -9.17 -12.92
C ALA A 55 15.25 -8.86 -11.87
N THR A 56 14.91 -8.89 -10.57
CA THR A 56 15.78 -8.35 -9.51
C THR A 56 16.30 -9.37 -8.50
N ILE A 57 15.66 -10.53 -8.37
CA ILE A 57 15.98 -11.53 -7.34
C ILE A 57 16.08 -12.93 -7.96
N SER A 58 17.11 -13.69 -7.57
CA SER A 58 17.31 -15.07 -8.04
C SER A 58 16.08 -15.95 -7.77
N ARG A 59 15.71 -16.82 -8.72
CA ARG A 59 14.62 -17.80 -8.57
C ARG A 59 14.89 -18.87 -7.51
N GLU A 60 16.16 -19.12 -7.20
CA GLU A 60 16.56 -20.08 -6.15
C GLU A 60 16.58 -19.45 -4.75
N ASP A 61 16.34 -18.14 -4.64
CA ASP A 61 16.25 -17.46 -3.36
C ASP A 61 15.02 -17.93 -2.58
N GLN A 62 15.24 -18.48 -1.39
CA GLN A 62 14.17 -19.02 -0.54
C GLN A 62 13.31 -17.90 0.06
N HIS A 63 13.88 -16.72 0.33
CA HIS A 63 13.14 -15.58 0.85
C HIS A 63 12.20 -15.03 -0.21
N ARG A 64 12.63 -15.00 -1.49
CA ARG A 64 11.75 -14.67 -2.62
C ARG A 64 10.54 -15.60 -2.67
N ARG A 65 10.78 -16.92 -2.69
CA ARG A 65 9.68 -17.92 -2.76
C ARG A 65 8.73 -17.78 -1.57
N LEU A 66 9.28 -17.63 -0.36
CA LEU A 66 8.48 -17.43 0.84
C LEU A 66 7.60 -16.18 0.73
N PHE A 67 8.15 -15.06 0.23
CA PHE A 67 7.41 -13.82 0.08
C PHE A 67 6.32 -13.92 -0.99
N GLU A 68 6.66 -14.48 -2.16
CA GLU A 68 5.71 -14.73 -3.25
C GLU A 68 4.53 -15.58 -2.78
N GLU A 69 4.77 -16.66 -2.02
CA GLU A 69 3.71 -17.54 -1.54
C GLU A 69 2.92 -16.96 -0.37
N GLN A 70 3.61 -16.44 0.64
CA GLN A 70 3.00 -16.11 1.92
C GLN A 70 2.47 -14.68 2.00
N VAL A 71 2.94 -13.78 1.13
CA VAL A 71 2.48 -12.39 1.05
C VAL A 71 1.64 -12.23 -0.21
N PHE A 72 2.24 -12.23 -1.39
CA PHE A 72 1.51 -11.99 -2.64
C PHE A 72 0.43 -13.04 -2.90
N GLY A 73 0.74 -14.32 -2.69
CA GLY A 73 -0.22 -15.41 -2.88
C GLY A 73 -1.44 -15.28 -1.98
N LYS A 74 -1.25 -14.93 -0.70
CA LYS A 74 -2.35 -14.76 0.26
C LYS A 74 -3.18 -13.51 -0.04
N ASP A 75 -2.53 -12.40 -0.36
CA ASP A 75 -3.22 -11.15 -0.70
C ASP A 75 -4.05 -11.34 -1.97
N ALA A 76 -3.46 -11.93 -3.02
CA ALA A 76 -4.15 -12.27 -4.26
C ALA A 76 -5.35 -13.19 -4.01
N MET A 77 -5.16 -14.23 -3.19
CA MET A 77 -6.24 -15.14 -2.81
C MET A 77 -7.38 -14.40 -2.10
N ASN A 78 -7.09 -13.53 -1.13
CA ASN A 78 -8.13 -12.78 -0.44
C ASN A 78 -8.89 -11.84 -1.38
N ILE A 79 -8.19 -11.17 -2.30
CA ILE A 79 -8.81 -10.24 -3.25
C ILE A 79 -9.71 -10.98 -4.24
N ILE A 80 -9.27 -12.15 -4.73
CA ILE A 80 -9.97 -12.89 -5.79
C ILE A 80 -11.08 -13.75 -5.21
N ALA A 81 -10.81 -14.53 -4.16
CA ALA A 81 -11.71 -15.58 -3.69
C ALA A 81 -12.69 -15.12 -2.60
N CYS A 82 -12.38 -14.07 -1.84
CA CYS A 82 -13.23 -13.61 -0.74
C CYS A 82 -14.16 -12.46 -1.17
N GLU A 83 -15.28 -12.33 -0.47
CA GLU A 83 -16.24 -11.23 -0.65
C GLU A 83 -16.70 -10.67 0.70
N GLY A 84 -17.49 -9.59 0.67
CA GLY A 84 -18.12 -9.04 1.88
C GLY A 84 -17.10 -8.75 2.99
N THR A 85 -17.37 -9.21 4.20
CA THR A 85 -16.48 -9.03 5.36
C THR A 85 -15.27 -9.95 5.37
N GLU A 86 -15.30 -11.06 4.62
CA GLU A 86 -14.17 -12.00 4.51
C GLU A 86 -13.05 -11.44 3.61
N ARG A 87 -13.41 -10.52 2.69
CA ARG A 87 -12.41 -9.77 1.91
C ARG A 87 -11.86 -8.63 2.75
N VAL A 88 -10.67 -8.86 3.31
CA VAL A 88 -9.91 -7.90 4.12
C VAL A 88 -9.05 -6.99 3.26
N GLU A 89 -8.47 -7.52 2.18
CA GLU A 89 -7.62 -6.78 1.27
C GLU A 89 -8.44 -5.86 0.36
N ARG A 90 -8.24 -4.56 0.57
CA ARG A 90 -9.06 -3.48 0.00
C ARG A 90 -8.22 -2.26 -0.34
N PRO A 91 -7.20 -2.38 -1.21
CA PRO A 91 -6.34 -1.25 -1.50
C PRO A 91 -7.14 -0.11 -2.13
N GLU A 92 -6.65 1.09 -1.91
CA GLU A 92 -7.21 2.30 -2.49
C GLU A 92 -6.09 3.02 -3.21
N THR A 93 -6.47 3.76 -4.24
CA THR A 93 -5.51 4.57 -4.99
C THR A 93 -4.94 5.67 -4.09
N TYR A 94 -3.74 6.14 -4.44
CA TYR A 94 -3.12 7.29 -3.80
C TYR A 94 -4.08 8.49 -3.71
N LYS A 95 -4.84 8.77 -4.78
CA LYS A 95 -5.82 9.87 -4.81
C LYS A 95 -6.94 9.69 -3.77
N GLN A 96 -7.45 8.48 -3.60
CA GLN A 96 -8.46 8.19 -2.58
C GLN A 96 -7.90 8.41 -1.17
N TRP A 97 -6.70 7.92 -0.90
CA TRP A 97 -6.01 8.16 0.37
C TRP A 97 -5.71 9.63 0.62
N GLN A 98 -5.30 10.37 -0.40
CA GLN A 98 -5.07 11.82 -0.33
C GLN A 98 -6.34 12.55 0.10
N VAL A 99 -7.49 12.24 -0.51
CA VAL A 99 -8.79 12.82 -0.13
C VAL A 99 -9.18 12.44 1.30
N ARG A 100 -8.94 11.20 1.74
CA ARG A 100 -9.20 10.78 3.14
C ARG A 100 -8.34 11.56 4.13
N ASN A 101 -7.05 11.67 3.87
CA ASN A 101 -6.12 12.42 4.71
C ASN A 101 -6.53 13.90 4.83
N GLN A 102 -6.90 14.54 3.72
CA GLN A 102 -7.37 15.93 3.72
C GLN A 102 -8.66 16.08 4.55
N ARG A 103 -9.62 15.16 4.40
CA ARG A 103 -10.87 15.17 5.19
C ARG A 103 -10.62 14.96 6.68
N ALA A 104 -9.60 14.20 7.05
CA ALA A 104 -9.17 14.03 8.45
C ALA A 104 -8.33 15.21 8.98
N GLY A 105 -8.08 16.24 8.18
CA GLY A 105 -7.34 17.44 8.59
C GLY A 105 -5.81 17.30 8.54
N PHE A 106 -5.29 16.34 7.77
CA PHE A 106 -3.87 16.29 7.43
C PHE A 106 -3.59 17.18 6.22
N ARG A 107 -2.40 17.79 6.23
CA ARG A 107 -1.83 18.50 5.10
C ARG A 107 -0.64 17.69 4.60
N GLN A 108 -0.58 17.43 3.30
CA GLN A 108 0.57 16.79 2.69
C GLN A 108 1.77 17.75 2.77
N LEU A 109 2.91 17.22 3.23
CA LEU A 109 4.19 17.89 3.19
C LEU A 109 4.85 17.59 1.84
N GLU A 110 5.57 18.56 1.30
CA GLU A 110 6.40 18.35 0.13
C GLU A 110 7.59 17.47 0.53
N LEU A 111 7.92 16.49 -0.31
CA LEU A 111 9.15 15.71 -0.14
C LEU A 111 10.31 16.62 -0.56
N ASP A 112 11.24 16.83 0.35
CA ASP A 112 12.48 17.55 0.07
C ASP A 112 13.38 16.63 -0.77
N GLN A 113 13.42 16.88 -2.08
CA GLN A 113 14.15 16.06 -3.05
C GLN A 113 15.63 15.91 -2.68
N ASP A 114 16.22 16.90 -1.99
CA ASP A 114 17.63 16.88 -1.60
C ASP A 114 17.90 15.97 -0.39
N ARG A 115 16.90 15.72 0.46
CA ARG A 115 17.03 14.82 1.62
C ARG A 115 16.89 13.36 1.25
N GLU A 116 15.95 13.03 0.36
CA GLU A 116 15.77 11.64 -0.12
C GLU A 116 17.03 11.12 -0.82
N ILE A 117 17.71 11.94 -1.63
CA ILE A 117 18.96 11.55 -2.31
C ILE A 117 20.10 11.29 -1.32
N ARG A 118 20.16 12.00 -0.19
CA ARG A 118 21.21 11.83 0.84
C ARG A 118 20.96 10.61 1.72
N GLU A 119 19.70 10.34 2.05
CA GLU A 119 19.32 9.13 2.80
C GLU A 119 19.48 7.86 1.94
N GLU A 120 19.12 7.88 0.65
CA GLU A 120 19.39 6.76 -0.27
C GLU A 120 20.89 6.51 -0.49
N LYS A 121 21.72 7.56 -0.41
CA LYS A 121 23.18 7.46 -0.52
C LYS A 121 23.89 7.12 0.80
N GLY A 122 23.17 7.07 1.92
CA GLY A 122 23.77 6.83 3.23
C GLY A 122 24.82 7.89 3.63
N GLU A 123 24.66 9.14 3.20
CA GLU A 123 25.66 10.20 3.42
C GLU A 123 25.53 10.91 4.77
N ASP A 124 24.49 10.63 5.57
CA ASP A 124 24.29 11.23 6.90
C ASP A 124 24.70 10.33 8.07
N ALA A 125 25.63 9.39 7.86
CA ALA A 125 26.38 8.80 8.96
C ALA A 125 27.59 9.68 9.30
N LEU A 126 27.40 10.66 10.18
CA LEU A 126 28.30 11.11 11.27
C LEU A 126 28.14 12.61 11.60
N PRO A 127 28.37 12.96 12.86
CA PRO A 127 29.58 13.72 13.21
C PRO A 127 30.70 12.81 13.72
#